data_AF-A0A4Z1ATW8-F1
#
_entry.id   AF-A0A4Z1ATW8-F1
#
_cell.length_a   1.000
_cell.length_b   1.000
_cell.length_c   1.000
_cell.angle_alpha   90.00
_cell.angle_beta   90.00
_cell.angle_gamma   90.00
#
_symmetry.space_group_name_H-M   'P 1'
#
loop_
_entity.id
_entity.type
_entity.pdbx_description
1 polymer ?
#
loop_
_entity_poly.entity_id
_entity_poly.type
_entity_poly.pdbx_seq_one_letter_code
_entity_poly.pdbx_strand_id
1 'polypeptide(L)'
;MKQQLKPIIIPVIADYVLSPIVIYGEDFTSINFETEDEEFGRITIQNMDAIKICRGELPPYDNPTEINDYIVGTWVYKVENSEWLQERYRYEKRYYELSYEWGNSVEEMLTDYTHYFFRFHDEFIEVIAKGFWYEQAKESFLGKPLTKNHPFLPIENCFTDELIVGDRKYFFNYNTLPVATLEKHAKFCQQKLIEVWLSLSKDDFIEGSLRIKNIKDQTISFYQPTFGKAIIIKKGIATIDDLKNYLKTK
;
A
#
# COMPACT_ATOMS: atom_id res chain seq x y z
N MET A 1 -2.41 -6.90 -25.88
CA MET A 1 -1.91 -8.11 -25.16
C MET A 1 -3.05 -8.59 -24.29
N LYS A 2 -3.23 -9.90 -24.12
CA LYS A 2 -4.28 -10.41 -23.24
C LYS A 2 -3.95 -10.12 -21.77
N GLN A 3 -4.97 -9.90 -20.94
CA GLN A 3 -4.83 -9.76 -19.49
C GLN A 3 -4.50 -11.11 -18.86
N GLN A 4 -3.54 -11.13 -17.93
CA GLN A 4 -3.05 -12.37 -17.31
C GLN A 4 -2.91 -12.19 -15.81
N LEU A 5 -3.14 -13.27 -15.05
CA LEU A 5 -2.97 -13.29 -13.59
C LEU A 5 -1.56 -13.70 -13.19
N LYS A 6 -0.79 -12.78 -12.60
CA LYS A 6 0.50 -13.09 -12.00
C LYS A 6 0.33 -13.34 -10.50
N PRO A 7 0.71 -14.52 -9.98
CA PRO A 7 0.51 -14.84 -8.56
C PRO A 7 1.35 -13.95 -7.63
N ILE A 8 0.78 -13.58 -6.49
CA ILE A 8 1.45 -12.90 -5.38
C ILE A 8 1.38 -13.83 -4.17
N ILE A 9 2.53 -14.31 -3.72
CA ILE A 9 2.61 -15.20 -2.56
C ILE A 9 2.67 -14.35 -1.28
N ILE A 10 1.70 -14.57 -0.39
CA ILE A 10 1.65 -14.00 0.96
C ILE A 10 1.52 -15.14 1.98
N PRO A 11 1.97 -14.95 3.24
CA PRO A 11 2.00 -16.02 4.23
C PRO A 11 0.63 -16.35 4.84
N VAL A 12 -0.42 -15.61 4.49
CA VAL A 12 -1.79 -15.82 4.96
C VAL A 12 -2.59 -16.49 3.84
N ILE A 13 -3.20 -17.64 4.13
CA ILE A 13 -3.98 -18.40 3.15
C ILE A 13 -5.46 -18.26 3.51
N ALA A 14 -6.25 -17.70 2.59
CA ALA A 14 -7.69 -17.62 2.76
C ALA A 14 -8.33 -19.02 2.70
N ASP A 15 -9.36 -19.22 3.51
CA ASP A 15 -10.24 -20.37 3.37
C ASP A 15 -10.84 -20.37 1.95
N TYR A 16 -10.81 -21.53 1.30
CA TYR A 16 -11.21 -21.66 -0.10
C TYR A 16 -12.72 -21.81 -0.28
N VAL A 17 -13.53 -21.82 0.78
CA VAL A 17 -14.98 -22.04 0.75
C VAL A 17 -15.74 -20.81 1.25
N LEU A 18 -15.23 -20.14 2.28
CA LEU A 18 -15.95 -19.06 2.95
C LEU A 18 -15.83 -17.74 2.20
N SER A 19 -16.96 -17.04 2.08
CA SER A 19 -17.01 -15.73 1.44
C SER A 19 -16.36 -14.64 2.33
N PRO A 20 -15.64 -13.69 1.74
CA PRO A 20 -15.05 -12.58 2.47
C PRO A 20 -16.11 -11.53 2.86
N ILE A 21 -15.73 -10.65 3.78
CA ILE A 21 -16.47 -9.42 4.11
C ILE A 21 -15.61 -8.22 3.69
N VAL A 22 -16.11 -7.45 2.73
CA VAL A 22 -15.48 -6.19 2.32
C VAL A 22 -16.03 -5.02 3.15
N ILE A 23 -15.13 -4.29 3.79
CA ILE A 23 -15.43 -3.03 4.48
C ILE A 23 -14.93 -1.90 3.60
N TYR A 24 -15.85 -1.08 3.09
CA TYR A 24 -15.54 0.17 2.42
C TYR A 24 -15.78 1.32 3.41
N GLY A 25 -14.73 1.75 4.10
CA GLY A 25 -14.79 2.73 5.19
C GLY A 25 -14.01 4.01 4.92
N GLU A 26 -14.33 5.05 5.68
CA GLU A 26 -13.62 6.34 5.66
C GLU A 26 -12.17 6.22 6.15
N ASP A 27 -11.93 5.41 7.19
CA ASP A 27 -10.59 5.22 7.77
C ASP A 27 -9.69 4.33 6.89
N PHE A 28 -10.24 3.22 6.41
CA PHE A 28 -9.56 2.31 5.49
C PHE A 28 -10.57 1.37 4.81
N THR A 29 -10.16 0.86 3.65
CA THR A 29 -10.85 -0.26 2.98
C THR A 29 -10.15 -1.56 3.31
N SER A 30 -10.91 -2.61 3.64
CA SER A 30 -10.36 -3.93 3.95
C SER A 30 -11.21 -5.10 3.45
N ILE A 31 -10.56 -6.24 3.27
CA ILE A 31 -11.16 -7.54 2.97
C ILE A 31 -10.89 -8.44 4.18
N ASN A 32 -11.92 -8.86 4.88
CA ASN A 32 -11.83 -9.72 6.06
C ASN A 32 -12.30 -11.12 5.68
N PHE A 33 -11.60 -12.14 6.12
CA PHE A 33 -11.84 -13.53 5.70
C PHE A 33 -11.40 -14.50 6.79
N GLU A 34 -11.90 -15.73 6.73
CA GLU A 34 -11.37 -16.84 7.53
C GLU A 34 -10.20 -17.48 6.78
N THR A 35 -9.22 -17.98 7.52
CA THR A 35 -8.03 -18.63 6.94
C THR A 35 -8.18 -20.15 6.96
N GLU A 36 -7.37 -20.85 6.17
CA GLU A 36 -7.39 -22.32 6.07
C GLU A 36 -7.11 -23.01 7.43
N ASP A 37 -6.40 -22.33 8.34
CA ASP A 37 -6.09 -22.80 9.70
C ASP A 37 -7.11 -22.36 10.77
N GLU A 38 -8.35 -22.03 10.37
CA GLU A 38 -9.44 -21.62 11.27
C GLU A 38 -9.14 -20.35 12.09
N GLU A 39 -8.24 -19.50 11.59
CA GLU A 39 -8.00 -18.15 12.10
C GLU A 39 -8.71 -17.09 11.23
N PHE A 40 -8.41 -15.82 11.46
CA PHE A 40 -8.98 -14.70 10.73
C PHE A 40 -7.90 -13.89 10.04
N GLY A 41 -8.12 -13.57 8.77
CA GLY A 41 -7.26 -12.74 7.95
C GLY A 41 -7.89 -11.39 7.63
N ARG A 42 -7.03 -10.39 7.40
CA ARG A 42 -7.43 -9.08 6.86
C ARG A 42 -6.43 -8.61 5.80
N ILE A 43 -6.95 -8.19 4.65
CA ILE A 43 -6.21 -7.37 3.68
C ILE A 43 -6.64 -5.92 3.85
N THR A 44 -5.69 -5.02 4.09
CA THR A 44 -5.94 -3.57 4.13
C THR A 44 -5.38 -2.93 2.86
N ILE A 45 -6.18 -2.11 2.17
CA ILE A 45 -5.82 -1.54 0.85
C ILE A 45 -5.14 -0.17 1.00
N GLN A 46 -3.98 0.02 0.35
CA GLN A 46 -3.26 1.30 0.34
C GLN A 46 -3.70 2.17 -0.84
N ASN A 47 -4.21 3.38 -0.55
CA ASN A 47 -4.62 4.36 -1.56
C ASN A 47 -5.47 3.72 -2.66
N MET A 48 -6.62 3.18 -2.28
CA MET A 48 -7.54 2.56 -3.23
C MET A 48 -8.11 3.60 -4.19
N ASP A 49 -8.06 3.30 -5.48
CA ASP A 49 -8.72 4.07 -6.53
C ASP A 49 -10.09 3.50 -6.87
N ALA A 50 -10.19 2.18 -7.02
CA ALA A 50 -11.43 1.52 -7.41
C ALA A 50 -11.50 0.07 -6.90
N ILE A 51 -12.73 -0.42 -6.72
CA ILE A 51 -13.02 -1.79 -6.28
C ILE A 51 -14.19 -2.39 -7.08
N LYS A 52 -14.11 -3.68 -7.38
CA LYS A 52 -15.23 -4.50 -7.87
C LYS A 52 -15.35 -5.74 -6.99
N ILE A 53 -16.58 -6.15 -6.74
CA ILE A 53 -16.91 -7.38 -6.01
C ILE A 53 -17.83 -8.17 -6.93
N CYS A 54 -17.46 -9.41 -7.23
CA CYS A 54 -18.14 -10.21 -8.23
C CYS A 54 -18.29 -11.66 -7.75
N ARG A 55 -19.35 -12.31 -8.21
CA ARG A 55 -19.55 -13.75 -8.02
C ARG A 55 -19.31 -14.49 -9.33
N GLY A 56 -18.66 -15.64 -9.24
CA GLY A 56 -18.37 -16.54 -10.35
C GLY A 56 -17.25 -17.51 -10.00
N GLU A 57 -17.38 -18.75 -10.44
CA GLU A 57 -16.39 -19.82 -10.22
C GLU A 57 -15.11 -19.63 -11.06
N LEU A 58 -15.25 -18.93 -12.20
CA LEU A 58 -14.18 -18.72 -13.17
C LEU A 58 -13.77 -17.25 -13.21
N PRO A 59 -12.46 -16.94 -13.08
CA PRO A 59 -11.98 -15.57 -13.23
C PRO A 59 -12.12 -15.09 -14.69
N PRO A 60 -12.35 -13.79 -14.93
CA PRO A 60 -12.50 -13.23 -16.28
C PRO A 60 -11.15 -13.03 -17.02
N TYR A 61 -10.07 -13.65 -16.54
CA TYR A 61 -8.70 -13.45 -17.02
C TYR A 61 -8.07 -14.76 -17.48
N ASP A 62 -7.21 -14.67 -18.50
CA ASP A 62 -6.42 -15.82 -18.92
C ASP A 62 -5.46 -16.20 -17.78
N ASN A 63 -5.59 -17.43 -17.29
CA ASN A 63 -4.69 -17.97 -16.29
C ASN A 63 -3.37 -18.36 -16.98
N PRO A 64 -2.20 -17.82 -16.58
CA PRO A 64 -0.93 -18.24 -17.17
C PRO A 64 -0.51 -19.67 -16.79
N THR A 65 -1.30 -20.36 -15.97
CA THR A 65 -1.17 -21.80 -15.77
C THR A 65 -2.42 -22.51 -16.28
N GLU A 66 -2.24 -23.38 -17.27
CA GLU A 66 -3.18 -24.44 -17.57
C GLU A 66 -3.59 -25.10 -16.25
N ILE A 67 -4.87 -25.47 -16.15
CA ILE A 67 -5.66 -25.89 -14.98
C ILE A 67 -4.98 -26.84 -13.95
N ASN A 68 -3.79 -27.37 -14.22
CA ASN A 68 -3.03 -28.29 -13.38
C ASN A 68 -1.99 -27.64 -12.44
N ASP A 69 -1.65 -26.36 -12.60
CA ASP A 69 -0.63 -25.68 -11.76
C ASP A 69 -1.25 -24.58 -10.87
N TYR A 70 -2.35 -24.90 -10.17
CA TYR A 70 -2.71 -24.13 -8.98
C TYR A 70 -1.59 -24.32 -7.96
N ILE A 71 -0.74 -23.30 -7.79
CA ILE A 71 0.12 -23.24 -6.62
C ILE A 71 -0.84 -23.18 -5.42
N VAL A 72 -0.98 -24.32 -4.74
CA VAL A 72 -1.85 -24.47 -3.57
C VAL A 72 -1.59 -23.31 -2.60
N GLY A 73 -2.68 -22.70 -2.12
CA GLY A 73 -2.61 -21.52 -1.25
C GLY A 73 -2.47 -20.18 -1.98
N THR A 74 -2.49 -20.13 -3.32
CA THR A 74 -2.44 -18.85 -4.06
C THR A 74 -3.85 -18.32 -4.34
N TRP A 75 -4.19 -17.21 -3.69
CA TRP A 75 -5.48 -16.55 -3.81
C TRP A 75 -5.35 -15.05 -4.12
N VAL A 76 -4.12 -14.52 -4.17
CA VAL A 76 -3.82 -13.12 -4.50
C VAL A 76 -3.03 -13.04 -5.79
N TYR A 77 -3.47 -12.16 -6.68
CA TYR A 77 -2.89 -12.01 -8.02
C TYR A 77 -2.76 -10.54 -8.39
N LYS A 78 -1.78 -10.26 -9.24
CA LYS A 78 -1.70 -9.03 -10.04
C LYS A 78 -2.26 -9.31 -11.43
N VAL A 79 -3.15 -8.44 -11.92
CA VAL A 79 -3.62 -8.47 -13.30
C VAL A 79 -2.64 -7.71 -14.18
N GLU A 80 -1.83 -8.42 -14.95
CA GLU A 80 -0.92 -7.83 -15.94
C GLU A 80 -1.69 -7.29 -17.15
N ASN A 81 -1.18 -6.21 -17.75
CA ASN A 81 -1.81 -5.52 -18.88
C ASN A 81 -3.25 -5.07 -18.62
N SER A 82 -3.56 -4.67 -17.37
CA SER A 82 -4.93 -4.35 -16.97
C SER A 82 -5.58 -3.27 -17.83
N GLU A 83 -6.66 -3.64 -18.53
CA GLU A 83 -7.47 -2.69 -19.30
C GLU A 83 -8.23 -1.74 -18.37
N TRP A 84 -8.74 -2.24 -17.25
CA TRP A 84 -9.42 -1.43 -16.24
C TRP A 84 -8.52 -0.34 -15.63
N LEU A 85 -7.25 -0.64 -15.31
CA LEU A 85 -6.29 0.36 -14.85
C LEU A 85 -6.03 1.44 -15.91
N GLN A 86 -5.90 1.04 -17.19
CA GLN A 86 -5.73 1.97 -18.31
C GLN A 86 -6.96 2.87 -18.51
N GLU A 87 -8.16 2.30 -18.35
CA GLU A 87 -9.41 3.05 -18.39
C GLU A 87 -9.48 4.09 -17.27
N ARG A 88 -9.20 3.68 -16.02
CA ARG A 88 -9.15 4.58 -14.87
C ARG A 88 -8.13 5.70 -15.06
N TYR A 89 -6.92 5.38 -15.51
CA TYR A 89 -5.91 6.40 -15.85
C TYR A 89 -6.42 7.42 -16.88
N ARG A 90 -7.03 6.96 -17.98
CA ARG A 90 -7.55 7.87 -19.02
C ARG A 90 -8.66 8.76 -18.49
N TYR A 91 -9.52 8.23 -17.62
CA TYR A 91 -10.57 8.99 -16.97
C TYR A 91 -9.95 10.08 -16.07
N GLU A 92 -9.09 9.69 -15.12
CA GLU A 92 -8.44 10.63 -14.20
C GLU A 92 -7.63 11.70 -14.94
N LYS A 93 -6.88 11.31 -15.97
CA LYS A 93 -6.12 12.25 -16.79
C LYS A 93 -7.01 13.24 -17.53
N ARG A 94 -8.16 12.79 -18.03
CA ARG A 94 -9.09 13.66 -18.76
C ARG A 94 -9.78 14.68 -17.86
N TYR A 95 -10.14 14.29 -16.65
CA TYR A 95 -11.04 15.09 -15.80
C TYR A 95 -10.35 15.76 -14.61
N TYR A 96 -9.22 15.22 -14.13
CA TYR A 96 -8.61 15.61 -12.86
C TYR A 96 -7.10 15.85 -12.92
N GLU A 97 -6.46 15.86 -14.10
CA GLU A 97 -5.00 16.00 -14.24
C GLU A 97 -4.39 17.16 -13.43
N LEU A 98 -5.05 18.33 -13.42
CA LEU A 98 -4.55 19.52 -12.71
C LEU A 98 -4.74 19.47 -11.18
N SER A 99 -5.61 18.59 -10.69
CA SER A 99 -6.00 18.50 -9.27
C SER A 99 -5.75 17.13 -8.64
N TYR A 100 -5.13 16.21 -9.38
CA TYR A 100 -4.97 14.82 -8.98
C TYR A 100 -4.21 14.73 -7.65
N GLU A 101 -4.83 14.11 -6.64
CA GLU A 101 -4.36 14.02 -5.23
C GLU A 101 -3.66 15.30 -4.72
N TRP A 102 -4.29 16.47 -4.88
CA TRP A 102 -3.75 17.78 -4.43
C TRP A 102 -2.37 18.12 -5.01
N GLY A 103 -2.22 17.86 -6.30
CA GLY A 103 -1.05 18.21 -7.07
C GLY A 103 -0.02 17.10 -7.14
N ASN A 104 -0.38 15.83 -6.99
CA ASN A 104 0.43 14.69 -7.45
C ASN A 104 0.39 14.56 -8.98
N SER A 105 1.06 13.54 -9.52
CA SER A 105 1.03 13.25 -10.95
C SER A 105 0.04 12.14 -11.26
N VAL A 106 -0.92 12.36 -12.16
CA VAL A 106 -1.81 11.29 -12.65
C VAL A 106 -1.04 10.12 -13.28
N GLU A 107 0.19 10.36 -13.74
CA GLU A 107 1.09 9.32 -14.23
C GLU A 107 1.45 8.29 -13.15
N GLU A 108 1.26 8.60 -11.87
CA GLU A 108 1.40 7.64 -10.77
C GLU A 108 0.45 6.44 -10.93
N MET A 109 -0.72 6.61 -11.55
CA MET A 109 -1.61 5.48 -11.85
C MET A 109 -0.95 4.42 -12.73
N LEU A 110 0.01 4.80 -13.57
CA LEU A 110 0.71 3.86 -14.44
C LEU A 110 1.99 3.30 -13.83
N THR A 111 2.56 3.97 -12.82
CA THR A 111 3.83 3.58 -12.21
C THR A 111 3.69 2.92 -10.84
N ASP A 112 2.70 3.37 -10.06
CA ASP A 112 2.55 3.04 -8.65
C ASP A 112 1.32 2.19 -8.37
N TYR A 113 0.26 2.34 -9.17
CA TYR A 113 -0.96 1.56 -8.99
C TYR A 113 -0.85 0.19 -9.68
N THR A 114 -1.46 -0.79 -9.03
CA THR A 114 -1.59 -2.15 -9.51
C THR A 114 -3.06 -2.55 -9.45
N HIS A 115 -3.48 -3.33 -10.44
CA HIS A 115 -4.75 -4.04 -10.40
C HIS A 115 -4.52 -5.39 -9.70
N TYR A 116 -5.05 -5.51 -8.48
CA TYR A 116 -5.06 -6.72 -7.67
C TYR A 116 -6.35 -7.51 -7.86
N PHE A 117 -6.24 -8.83 -7.84
CA PHE A 117 -7.35 -9.77 -7.90
C PHE A 117 -7.23 -10.75 -6.72
N PHE A 118 -8.24 -10.79 -5.87
CA PHE A 118 -8.34 -11.66 -4.69
C PHE A 118 -9.45 -12.68 -4.94
N ARG A 119 -9.13 -13.98 -4.84
CA ARG A 119 -10.07 -15.07 -5.14
C ARG A 119 -10.52 -15.79 -3.88
N PHE A 120 -11.82 -15.99 -3.75
CA PHE A 120 -12.48 -16.70 -2.66
C PHE A 120 -13.56 -17.61 -3.23
N HIS A 121 -13.25 -18.88 -3.53
CA HIS A 121 -14.19 -19.81 -4.14
C HIS A 121 -14.94 -19.25 -5.39
N ASP A 122 -16.24 -18.96 -5.22
CA ASP A 122 -17.22 -18.41 -6.16
C ASP A 122 -17.39 -16.90 -6.01
N GLU A 123 -16.51 -16.23 -5.28
CA GLU A 123 -16.41 -14.78 -5.15
C GLU A 123 -14.98 -14.31 -5.47
N PHE A 124 -14.88 -13.15 -6.09
CA PHE A 124 -13.60 -12.49 -6.27
C PHE A 124 -13.74 -10.98 -6.14
N ILE A 125 -12.68 -10.38 -5.61
CA ILE A 125 -12.58 -8.94 -5.36
C ILE A 125 -11.42 -8.40 -6.19
N GLU A 126 -11.70 -7.36 -6.95
CA GLU A 126 -10.72 -6.68 -7.79
C GLU A 126 -10.49 -5.27 -7.26
N VAL A 127 -9.24 -4.85 -7.17
CA VAL A 127 -8.87 -3.55 -6.59
C VAL A 127 -7.80 -2.89 -7.43
N ILE A 128 -7.97 -1.60 -7.73
CA ILE A 128 -6.87 -0.76 -8.21
C ILE A 128 -6.34 0.05 -7.02
N ALA A 129 -5.07 -0.17 -6.66
CA ALA A 129 -4.47 0.44 -5.47
C ALA A 129 -2.94 0.58 -5.60
N LYS A 130 -2.31 1.43 -4.77
CA LYS A 130 -0.84 1.55 -4.67
C LYS A 130 -0.20 0.34 -3.96
N GLY A 131 -0.99 -0.46 -3.24
CA GLY A 131 -0.53 -1.62 -2.50
C GLY A 131 -1.60 -2.21 -1.60
N PHE A 132 -1.22 -3.24 -0.85
CA PHE A 132 -2.03 -3.81 0.22
C PHE A 132 -1.14 -4.33 1.35
N TRP A 133 -1.71 -4.53 2.53
CA TRP A 133 -1.07 -5.19 3.67
C TRP A 133 -1.94 -6.33 4.17
N TYR A 134 -1.32 -7.36 4.75
CA TYR A 134 -2.02 -8.53 5.28
C TYR A 134 -1.80 -8.66 6.79
N GLU A 135 -2.81 -9.14 7.50
CA GLU A 135 -2.80 -9.47 8.92
C GLU A 135 -3.48 -10.81 9.14
N GLN A 136 -3.07 -11.53 10.19
CA GLN A 136 -3.68 -12.79 10.64
C GLN A 136 -3.74 -12.80 12.17
N ALA A 137 -4.85 -13.28 12.73
CA ALA A 137 -5.01 -13.45 14.17
C ALA A 137 -6.09 -14.48 14.50
N LYS A 138 -6.03 -15.04 15.71
CA LYS A 138 -7.02 -15.97 16.27
C LYS A 138 -8.43 -15.39 16.44
N GLU A 139 -8.55 -14.07 16.47
CA GLU A 139 -9.84 -13.40 16.62
C GLU A 139 -10.14 -12.56 15.37
N SER A 140 -11.42 -12.48 15.01
CA SER A 140 -11.88 -11.69 13.88
C SER A 140 -11.43 -10.22 13.94
N PHE A 141 -11.00 -9.69 12.80
CA PHE A 141 -10.67 -8.27 12.59
C PHE A 141 -11.88 -7.39 12.27
N LEU A 142 -13.07 -7.98 12.12
CA LEU A 142 -14.28 -7.26 11.74
C LEU A 142 -14.60 -6.15 12.74
N GLY A 143 -14.63 -4.90 12.26
CA GLY A 143 -14.86 -3.71 13.10
C GLY A 143 -13.74 -3.37 14.08
N LYS A 144 -12.58 -4.04 14.00
CA LYS A 144 -11.42 -3.77 14.85
C LYS A 144 -10.43 -2.82 14.18
N PRO A 145 -9.69 -2.01 14.96
CA PRO A 145 -8.64 -1.15 14.41
C PRO A 145 -7.50 -1.95 13.75
N LEU A 146 -6.62 -1.22 13.05
CA LEU A 146 -5.37 -1.78 12.53
C LEU A 146 -4.47 -2.24 13.68
N THR A 147 -3.75 -3.36 13.50
CA THR A 147 -2.85 -3.87 14.55
C THR A 147 -1.70 -2.90 14.84
N LYS A 148 -1.11 -3.00 16.04
CA LYS A 148 0.06 -2.19 16.40
C LYS A 148 1.17 -2.41 15.37
N ASN A 149 1.82 -1.33 14.94
CA ASN A 149 2.87 -1.31 13.91
C ASN A 149 2.39 -1.63 12.48
N HIS A 150 1.08 -1.60 12.21
CA HIS A 150 0.57 -1.70 10.84
C HIS A 150 1.20 -0.60 9.95
N PRO A 151 1.64 -0.90 8.71
CA PRO A 151 2.36 0.07 7.86
C PRO A 151 1.62 1.38 7.57
N PHE A 152 0.29 1.37 7.68
CA PHE A 152 -0.56 2.55 7.43
C PHE A 152 -0.72 3.43 8.66
N LEU A 153 -0.38 2.94 9.86
CA LEU A 153 -0.39 3.74 11.08
C LEU A 153 0.84 4.66 11.14
N PRO A 154 0.77 5.78 11.88
CA PRO A 154 1.94 6.56 12.25
C PRO A 154 3.01 5.70 12.94
N ILE A 155 4.27 6.08 12.79
CA ILE A 155 5.35 5.45 13.57
C ILE A 155 5.13 5.84 15.05
N GLU A 156 5.28 4.89 15.97
CA GLU A 156 5.12 5.16 17.41
C GLU A 156 6.02 6.34 17.82
N ASN A 157 5.40 7.40 18.36
CA ASN A 157 6.08 8.65 18.66
C ASN A 157 7.10 8.46 19.77
N CYS A 158 8.37 8.58 19.41
CA CYS A 158 9.49 8.48 20.37
C CYS A 158 10.56 9.58 20.20
N PHE A 159 10.29 10.58 19.33
CA PHE A 159 11.13 11.76 19.02
C PHE A 159 12.61 11.55 19.28
N THR A 160 13.21 10.74 18.42
CA THR A 160 14.58 10.23 18.61
C THR A 160 15.67 11.20 18.18
N ASP A 161 15.35 12.17 17.34
CA ASP A 161 16.28 13.13 16.74
C ASP A 161 15.54 14.44 16.43
N GLU A 162 16.26 15.55 16.43
CA GLU A 162 15.70 16.89 16.19
C GLU A 162 16.55 17.71 15.21
N LEU A 163 15.88 18.62 14.49
CA LEU A 163 16.52 19.59 13.62
C LEU A 163 15.82 20.94 13.77
N ILE A 164 16.60 22.00 14.01
CA ILE A 164 16.09 23.37 14.06
C ILE A 164 16.54 24.09 12.78
N VAL A 165 15.59 24.67 12.05
CA VAL A 165 15.83 25.49 10.85
C VAL A 165 15.07 26.80 11.02
N GLY A 166 15.79 27.90 11.29
CA GLY A 166 15.17 29.18 11.62
C GLY A 166 14.33 29.09 12.89
N ASP A 167 13.04 29.35 12.78
CA ASP A 167 12.03 29.25 13.85
C ASP A 167 11.29 27.91 13.88
N ARG A 168 11.60 26.99 12.95
CA ARG A 168 10.94 25.68 12.83
C ARG A 168 11.73 24.61 13.57
N LYS A 169 11.03 23.81 14.37
CA LYS A 169 11.58 22.63 15.04
C LYS A 169 10.99 21.36 14.45
N TYR A 170 11.86 20.54 13.87
CA TYR A 170 11.51 19.23 13.32
C TYR A 170 11.93 18.11 14.27
N PHE A 171 11.10 17.08 14.38
CA PHE A 171 11.41 15.82 15.07
C PHE A 171 11.34 14.65 14.09
N PHE A 172 12.16 13.63 14.34
CA PHE A 172 12.20 12.43 13.52
C PHE A 172 11.87 11.20 14.36
N ASN A 173 10.92 10.41 13.86
CA ASN A 173 10.61 9.07 14.37
C ASN A 173 11.08 8.04 13.34
N TYR A 174 11.95 7.12 13.76
CA TYR A 174 12.43 6.04 12.91
C TYR A 174 11.57 4.80 13.09
N ASN A 175 11.37 4.07 11.99
CA ASN A 175 10.74 2.77 12.08
C ASN A 175 11.65 1.81 12.86
N THR A 176 11.09 1.09 13.82
CA THR A 176 11.84 0.17 14.69
C THR A 176 12.18 -1.14 14.00
N LEU A 177 11.52 -1.46 12.88
CA LEU A 177 11.84 -2.63 12.08
C LEU A 177 13.17 -2.43 11.31
N PRO A 178 14.00 -3.48 11.18
CA PRO A 178 15.20 -3.42 10.35
C PRO A 178 14.87 -3.02 8.90
N VAL A 179 15.73 -2.23 8.26
CA VAL A 179 15.56 -1.78 6.86
C VAL A 179 15.36 -2.98 5.92
N ALA A 180 16.11 -4.06 6.10
CA ALA A 180 15.97 -5.27 5.29
C ALA A 180 14.56 -5.92 5.42
N THR A 181 13.91 -5.80 6.58
CA THR A 181 12.53 -6.23 6.77
C THR A 181 11.57 -5.30 6.04
N LEU A 182 11.76 -3.98 6.15
CA LEU A 182 10.95 -3.00 5.44
C LEU A 182 11.07 -3.16 3.92
N GLU A 183 12.25 -3.47 3.38
CA GLU A 183 12.41 -3.76 1.95
C GLU A 183 11.64 -4.99 1.48
N LYS A 184 11.55 -6.04 2.32
CA LYS A 184 10.70 -7.20 2.03
C LYS A 184 9.23 -6.81 2.03
N HIS A 185 8.81 -6.01 3.01
CA HIS A 185 7.43 -5.53 3.13
C HIS A 185 7.04 -4.56 2.00
N ALA A 186 8.01 -3.81 1.48
CA ALA A 186 7.84 -2.86 0.37
C ALA A 186 7.37 -3.50 -0.95
N LYS A 187 7.39 -4.84 -1.04
CA LYS A 187 6.79 -5.62 -2.13
C LYS A 187 5.26 -5.57 -2.14
N PHE A 188 4.64 -5.37 -0.98
CA PHE A 188 3.18 -5.41 -0.83
C PHE A 188 2.58 -3.99 -0.75
N CYS A 189 3.23 -3.09 -0.01
CA CYS A 189 2.81 -1.69 0.09
C CYS A 189 3.98 -0.79 0.51
N GLN A 190 3.83 0.53 0.34
CA GLN A 190 4.84 1.48 0.77
C GLN A 190 5.12 1.38 2.27
N GLN A 191 6.39 1.40 2.67
CA GLN A 191 6.81 1.35 4.07
C GLN A 191 7.43 2.68 4.50
N LYS A 192 7.13 3.14 5.71
CA LYS A 192 7.77 4.33 6.30
C LYS A 192 9.12 3.95 6.88
N LEU A 193 10.17 4.67 6.50
CA LEU A 193 11.49 4.61 7.13
C LEU A 193 11.56 5.62 8.29
N ILE A 194 11.12 6.86 8.02
CA ILE A 194 11.20 7.99 8.94
C ILE A 194 9.91 8.81 8.80
N GLU A 195 9.33 9.19 9.92
CA GLU A 195 8.25 10.17 9.97
C GLU A 195 8.80 11.50 10.49
N VAL A 196 8.52 12.59 9.79
CA VAL A 196 8.97 13.94 10.13
C VAL A 196 7.80 14.67 10.74
N TRP A 197 8.00 15.11 11.97
CA TRP A 197 7.07 15.93 12.72
C TRP A 197 7.57 17.36 12.77
N LEU A 198 6.67 18.33 12.67
CA LEU A 198 6.96 19.74 12.80
C LEU A 198 6.21 20.27 14.02
N SER A 199 6.94 20.92 14.91
CA SER A 199 6.39 21.63 16.05
C SER A 199 6.09 23.06 15.65
N LEU A 200 4.81 23.45 15.68
CA LEU A 200 4.41 24.85 15.57
C LEU A 200 3.65 25.24 16.83
N SER A 201 4.17 26.24 17.54
CA SER A 201 3.59 26.78 18.77
C SER A 201 3.48 25.75 19.93
N LYS A 202 2.33 25.08 20.07
CA LYS A 202 2.04 24.10 21.14
C LYS A 202 1.69 22.70 20.62
N ASP A 203 1.53 22.54 19.31
CA ASP A 203 1.10 21.28 18.71
C ASP A 203 2.17 20.75 17.74
N ASP A 204 2.35 19.43 17.78
CA ASP A 204 3.20 18.70 16.84
C ASP A 204 2.32 18.03 15.80
N PHE A 205 2.66 18.16 14.52
CA PHE A 205 1.95 17.49 13.43
C PHE A 205 2.92 16.81 12.47
N ILE A 206 2.43 15.78 11.77
CA ILE A 206 3.18 15.08 10.73
C ILE A 206 3.33 16.03 9.53
N GLU A 207 4.57 16.44 9.26
CA GLU A 207 4.93 17.25 8.09
C GLU A 207 5.12 16.36 6.86
N GLY A 208 5.55 15.11 7.05
CA GLY A 208 5.73 14.15 5.97
C GLY A 208 6.43 12.88 6.42
N SER A 209 6.77 12.04 5.45
CA SER A 209 7.50 10.80 5.75
C SER A 209 8.44 10.41 4.62
N LEU A 210 9.62 9.91 5.01
CA LEU A 210 10.52 9.20 4.11
C LEU A 210 10.04 7.74 4.05
N ARG A 211 9.71 7.30 2.84
CA ARG A 211 9.13 5.98 2.57
C ARG A 211 9.97 5.21 1.57
N ILE A 212 9.74 3.91 1.49
CA ILE A 212 10.23 3.05 0.43
C ILE A 212 9.09 2.30 -0.24
N LYS A 213 9.24 2.04 -1.53
CA LYS A 213 8.35 1.20 -2.34
C LYS A 213 9.16 0.35 -3.29
N ASN A 214 8.61 -0.77 -3.72
CA ASN A 214 9.18 -1.57 -4.79
C ASN A 214 8.52 -1.21 -6.13
N ILE A 215 9.32 -0.88 -7.14
CA ILE A 215 8.87 -0.71 -8.53
C ILE A 215 9.73 -1.62 -9.40
N LYS A 216 9.11 -2.60 -10.07
CA LYS A 216 9.81 -3.54 -10.97
C LYS A 216 11.06 -4.15 -10.33
N ASP A 217 10.90 -4.69 -9.12
CA ASP A 217 11.95 -5.32 -8.32
C ASP A 217 13.07 -4.37 -7.86
N GLN A 218 12.89 -3.05 -7.99
CA GLN A 218 13.81 -2.03 -7.49
C GLN A 218 13.21 -1.29 -6.30
N THR A 219 13.96 -1.25 -5.19
CA THR A 219 13.62 -0.37 -4.06
C THR A 219 13.84 1.09 -4.48
N ILE A 220 12.80 1.90 -4.35
CA ILE A 220 12.85 3.35 -4.49
C ILE A 220 12.49 3.95 -3.14
N SER A 221 13.32 4.83 -2.64
CA SER A 221 13.01 5.67 -1.48
C SER A 221 12.53 7.03 -1.94
N PHE A 222 11.60 7.60 -1.19
CA PHE A 222 11.11 8.94 -1.44
C PHE A 222 10.63 9.64 -0.19
N TYR A 223 10.84 10.95 -0.12
CA TYR A 223 10.20 11.79 0.89
C TYR A 223 8.96 12.45 0.29
N GLN A 224 7.83 12.24 0.96
CA GLN A 224 6.56 12.86 0.63
C GLN A 224 6.07 13.68 1.83
N PRO A 225 5.92 15.00 1.68
CA PRO A 225 5.20 15.81 2.65
C PRO A 225 3.76 15.34 2.78
N THR A 226 3.08 15.70 3.87
CA THR A 226 1.66 15.41 4.07
C THR A 226 0.81 15.96 2.92
N PHE A 227 1.24 17.09 2.34
CA PHE A 227 0.60 17.70 1.18
C PHE A 227 1.60 17.87 0.02
N GLY A 228 1.23 17.37 -1.16
CA GLY A 228 1.97 17.56 -2.41
C GLY A 228 2.85 16.37 -2.81
N LYS A 229 3.68 16.63 -3.84
CA LYS A 229 4.48 15.62 -4.54
C LYS A 229 5.60 15.06 -3.69
N ALA A 230 5.99 13.82 -4.01
CA ALA A 230 7.29 13.28 -3.61
C ALA A 230 8.43 14.14 -4.21
N ILE A 231 9.45 14.43 -3.41
CA ILE A 231 10.49 15.43 -3.73
C ILE A 231 11.91 14.89 -3.63
N ILE A 232 12.22 14.10 -2.62
CA ILE A 232 13.41 13.25 -2.63
C ILE A 232 12.98 11.97 -3.30
N ILE A 233 13.59 11.58 -4.41
CA ILE A 233 13.33 10.30 -5.09
C ILE A 233 14.69 9.69 -5.43
N LYS A 234 14.99 8.53 -4.85
CA LYS A 234 16.31 7.89 -4.97
C LYS A 234 16.17 6.39 -5.21
N LYS A 235 17.01 5.87 -6.10
CA LYS A 235 17.19 4.41 -6.24
C LYS A 235 17.91 3.89 -5.01
N GLY A 236 17.36 2.85 -4.38
CA GLY A 236 17.80 2.36 -3.07
C GLY A 236 17.26 3.20 -1.91
N ILE A 237 17.93 3.12 -0.78
CA ILE A 237 17.51 3.72 0.48
C ILE A 237 18.10 5.13 0.64
N ALA A 238 17.24 6.12 0.83
CA ALA A 238 17.63 7.48 1.19
C ALA A 238 18.01 7.54 2.68
N THR A 239 18.94 8.44 2.98
CA THR A 239 19.48 8.64 4.33
C THR A 239 18.75 9.77 5.03
N ILE A 240 18.90 9.86 6.36
CA ILE A 240 18.45 11.03 7.12
C ILE A 240 19.14 12.31 6.65
N ASP A 241 20.40 12.24 6.20
CA ASP A 241 21.13 13.41 5.71
C ASP A 241 20.51 13.97 4.41
N ASP A 242 20.06 13.10 3.51
CA ASP A 242 19.31 13.51 2.31
C ASP A 242 18.08 14.35 2.72
N LEU A 243 17.37 13.92 3.76
CA LEU A 243 16.18 14.58 4.29
C LEU A 243 16.50 15.89 5.04
N LYS A 244 17.50 15.87 5.94
CA LYS A 244 17.92 17.06 6.69
C LYS A 244 18.44 18.16 5.75
N ASN A 245 19.15 17.80 4.68
CA ASN A 245 19.61 18.74 3.68
C ASN A 245 18.44 19.42 2.96
N TYR A 246 17.42 18.66 2.57
CA TYR A 246 16.20 19.23 2.00
C TYR A 246 15.51 20.21 2.96
N LEU A 247 15.28 19.80 4.22
CA LEU A 247 14.57 20.63 5.20
C LEU A 247 15.29 21.95 5.49
N LYS A 248 16.63 21.99 5.41
CA LYS A 248 17.42 23.21 5.57
C LYS A 248 17.28 24.21 4.41
N THR A 249 16.77 23.78 3.26
CA THR A 249 16.58 24.64 2.09
C THR A 249 15.17 25.26 2.01
N LYS A 250 14.29 24.90 2.95
CA LYS A 250 12.88 25.33 3.05
C LYS A 250 12.70 26.41 4.10
#